data_AF-A0A0C2BJU8-F1
#
_entry.id   AF-A0A0C2BJU8-F1
#
_cell.length_a   1.000
_cell.length_b   1.000
_cell.length_c   1.000
_cell.angle_alpha   90.00
_cell.angle_beta   90.00
_cell.angle_gamma   90.00
#
_symmetry.space_group_name_H-M   'P 1'
#
loop_
_entity.id
_entity.type
_entity.pdbx_description
1 polymer ?
#
loop_
_entity_poly.entity_id
_entity_poly.type
_entity_poly.pdbx_seq_one_letter_code
_entity_poly.pdbx_strand_id
1 'polypeptide(L)'
;MAVLVETTLGDLVIDLYVKERPKCIVSFVNNGNNMLGSQFFITLGEGLDYLDDKHTIFGQVTEGLDTLEKLNEQLCDGDHRPYKDIRIAHTIVLDDPFDDPKRLEYPRRSPSPTFEMLVKTNQIALDENIDDYEGKTAEEIAEEIKKRDMAEQAQILEMVSDSLF
;
A
#
# COMPACT_ATOMS: atom_id res chain seq x y z
N MET A 1 19.60 -7.76 -5.26
CA MET A 1 19.18 -6.37 -5.10
C MET A 1 17.77 -6.33 -4.54
N ALA A 2 17.62 -5.87 -3.31
CA ALA A 2 16.31 -5.79 -2.65
C ALA A 2 16.12 -4.39 -2.05
N VAL A 3 14.88 -3.91 -2.10
CA VAL A 3 14.50 -2.58 -1.59
C VAL A 3 13.32 -2.73 -0.65
N LEU A 4 13.46 -2.19 0.55
CA LEU A 4 12.37 -1.97 1.49
C LEU A 4 11.70 -0.64 1.15
N VAL A 5 10.37 -0.67 0.99
CA VAL A 5 9.53 0.49 0.72
C VAL A 5 8.56 0.64 1.88
N GLU A 6 8.76 1.67 2.69
CA GLU A 6 7.85 2.00 3.79
C GLU A 6 6.72 2.88 3.24
N THR A 7 5.48 2.43 3.42
CA THR A 7 4.29 3.18 3.02
C THR A 7 3.44 3.56 4.22
N THR A 8 2.48 4.46 4.03
CA THR A 8 1.53 4.84 5.08
C THR A 8 0.61 3.70 5.56
N LEU A 9 0.56 2.58 4.83
CA LEU A 9 -0.26 1.40 5.20
C LEU A 9 0.58 0.21 5.70
N GLY A 10 1.91 0.32 5.65
CA GLY A 10 2.85 -0.74 6.02
C GLY A 10 4.01 -0.84 5.04
N ASP A 11 4.81 -1.88 5.23
CA ASP A 11 6.09 -2.03 4.55
C ASP A 11 6.03 -3.12 3.48
N LEU A 12 6.76 -2.91 2.39
CA LEU A 12 6.90 -3.85 1.28
C LEU A 12 8.38 -4.14 1.03
N VAL A 13 8.74 -5.40 0.85
CA VAL A 13 10.06 -5.78 0.36
C VAL A 13 9.95 -6.17 -1.11
N ILE A 14 10.67 -5.45 -1.95
CA ILE A 14 10.73 -5.71 -3.39
C ILE A 14 12.09 -6.31 -3.73
N ASP A 15 12.09 -7.55 -4.23
CA ASP A 15 13.25 -8.16 -4.85
C ASP A 15 13.27 -7.78 -6.33
N LEU A 16 14.34 -7.10 -6.74
CA LEU A 16 14.51 -6.62 -8.11
C LEU A 16 15.13 -7.70 -9.02
N TYR A 17 15.33 -8.92 -8.49
CA TYR A 17 15.82 -10.06 -9.25
C TYR A 17 14.72 -11.10 -9.47
N VAL A 18 14.20 -11.17 -10.70
CA VAL A 18 13.14 -12.11 -11.08
C VAL A 18 13.74 -13.25 -11.90
N LYS A 19 13.82 -14.47 -11.33
CA LYS A 19 14.25 -15.68 -12.08
C LYS A 19 13.12 -16.31 -12.90
N GLU A 20 11.92 -16.30 -12.34
CA GLU A 20 10.70 -16.86 -12.92
C GLU A 20 9.57 -15.88 -12.67
N ARG A 21 8.53 -15.87 -13.51
CA ARG A 21 7.41 -14.95 -13.38
C ARG A 21 6.62 -15.24 -12.10
N PRO A 22 6.70 -14.38 -11.08
CA PRO A 22 6.10 -14.64 -9.78
C PRO A 22 4.73 -13.97 -9.67
N LYS A 23 4.01 -14.22 -8.57
CA LYS A 23 2.85 -13.41 -8.17
C LYS A 23 3.35 -12.06 -7.63
N CYS A 24 2.52 -11.02 -7.67
CA CYS A 24 2.87 -9.68 -7.16
C CYS A 24 4.06 -9.02 -7.90
N ILE A 25 3.94 -8.97 -9.23
CA ILE A 25 4.96 -8.43 -10.12
C ILE A 25 4.97 -6.90 -10.05
N VAL A 26 6.18 -6.34 -10.01
CA VAL A 26 6.43 -4.90 -10.11
C VAL A 26 6.93 -4.57 -11.51
N SER A 27 6.23 -3.66 -12.19
CA SER A 27 6.44 -3.32 -13.60
C SER A 27 6.48 -1.83 -13.84
N PHE A 28 7.33 -1.38 -14.76
CA PHE A 28 7.35 0.02 -15.18
C PHE A 28 6.12 0.36 -16.02
N VAL A 29 5.59 1.57 -15.80
CA VAL A 29 4.57 2.14 -16.69
C VAL A 29 5.26 2.59 -17.98
N ASN A 30 4.77 2.09 -19.11
CA ASN A 30 5.21 2.53 -20.42
C ASN A 30 4.31 3.68 -20.88
N ASN A 31 4.88 4.88 -20.96
CA ASN A 31 4.12 6.08 -21.34
C ASN A 31 3.97 6.25 -22.87
N GLY A 32 4.25 5.19 -23.64
CA GLY A 32 4.31 5.20 -25.10
C GLY A 32 5.71 5.52 -25.62
N ASN A 33 5.96 5.19 -26.89
CA ASN A 33 7.26 5.39 -27.57
C ASN A 33 8.46 4.76 -26.83
N ASN A 34 8.24 3.68 -26.08
CA ASN A 34 9.27 3.03 -25.25
C ASN A 34 9.93 3.97 -24.22
N MET A 35 9.19 4.98 -23.73
CA MET A 35 9.65 5.84 -22.65
C MET A 35 9.26 5.25 -21.30
N LEU A 36 10.26 4.68 -20.62
CA LEU A 36 10.14 4.22 -19.23
C LEU A 36 10.58 5.36 -18.29
N GLY A 37 9.68 5.76 -17.38
CA GLY A 37 9.96 6.76 -16.35
C GLY A 37 10.20 6.12 -14.98
N SER A 38 9.93 6.89 -13.93
CA SER A 38 9.94 6.40 -12.53
C SER A 38 8.59 5.86 -12.06
N GLN A 39 7.58 5.85 -12.93
CA GLN A 39 6.26 5.31 -12.60
C GLN A 39 6.28 3.79 -12.76
N PHE A 40 5.79 3.11 -11.73
CA PHE A 40 5.63 1.66 -11.71
C PHE A 40 4.29 1.29 -11.09
N PHE A 41 3.88 0.03 -11.29
CA PHE A 41 2.71 -0.55 -10.66
C PHE A 41 3.04 -1.94 -10.12
N ILE A 42 2.26 -2.37 -9.12
CA ILE A 42 2.31 -3.72 -8.56
C ILE A 42 1.02 -4.43 -8.97
N THR A 43 1.16 -5.64 -9.47
CA THR A 43 0.01 -6.48 -9.83
C THR A 43 -0.56 -7.18 -8.61
N LEU A 44 -1.88 -7.18 -8.44
CA LEU A 44 -2.57 -7.79 -7.29
C LEU A 44 -3.30 -9.09 -7.65
N GLY A 45 -3.37 -9.45 -8.94
CA GLY A 45 -4.09 -10.61 -9.43
C GLY A 45 -3.28 -11.45 -10.41
N GLU A 46 -3.81 -12.61 -10.74
CA GLU A 46 -3.23 -13.56 -11.70
C GLU A 46 -3.83 -13.40 -13.11
N GLY A 47 -3.25 -14.07 -14.11
CA GLY A 47 -3.80 -14.10 -15.48
C GLY A 47 -3.71 -12.76 -16.21
N LEU A 48 -2.71 -11.94 -15.91
CA LEU A 48 -2.51 -10.60 -16.46
C LEU A 48 -1.68 -10.60 -17.76
N ASP A 49 -1.88 -11.59 -18.62
CA ASP A 49 -1.09 -11.82 -19.84
C ASP A 49 -1.21 -10.63 -20.83
N TYR A 50 -2.27 -9.83 -20.72
CA TYR A 50 -2.48 -8.64 -21.56
C TYR A 50 -1.50 -7.50 -21.25
N LEU A 51 -0.76 -7.56 -20.14
CA LEU A 51 0.30 -6.62 -19.76
C LEU A 51 1.66 -7.04 -20.34
N ASP A 52 1.77 -8.27 -20.82
CA ASP A 52 3.01 -8.81 -21.39
C ASP A 52 3.40 -8.03 -22.65
N ASP A 53 4.71 -7.91 -22.86
CA ASP A 53 5.33 -7.16 -23.95
C ASP A 53 4.98 -5.66 -24.01
N LYS A 54 4.10 -5.16 -23.13
CA LYS A 54 3.74 -3.73 -23.00
C LYS A 54 4.51 -3.05 -21.87
N HIS A 55 4.67 -3.76 -20.75
CA HIS A 55 5.29 -3.26 -19.54
C HIS A 55 6.52 -4.10 -19.18
N THR A 56 7.58 -3.43 -18.75
CA THR A 56 8.81 -4.11 -18.35
C THR A 56 8.74 -4.50 -16.88
N ILE A 57 8.78 -5.81 -16.64
CA ILE A 57 8.89 -6.39 -15.31
C ILE A 57 10.31 -6.15 -14.79
N PHE A 58 10.44 -5.64 -13.57
CA PHE A 58 11.75 -5.37 -12.96
C PHE A 58 11.88 -5.87 -11.52
N GLY A 59 10.82 -6.42 -10.93
CA GLY A 59 10.87 -6.97 -9.58
C GLY A 59 9.61 -7.72 -9.17
N GLN A 60 9.64 -8.23 -7.96
CA GLN A 60 8.54 -8.91 -7.30
C GLN A 60 8.45 -8.47 -5.84
N VAL A 61 7.25 -8.44 -5.28
CA VAL A 61 7.09 -8.27 -3.83
C VAL A 61 7.34 -9.62 -3.15
N THR A 62 8.33 -9.69 -2.27
CA THR A 62 8.68 -10.92 -1.52
C THR A 62 8.13 -10.93 -0.11
N GLU A 63 7.94 -9.75 0.51
CA GLU A 63 7.37 -9.58 1.84
C GLU A 63 6.42 -8.37 1.87
N GLY A 64 5.49 -8.36 2.84
CA GLY A 64 4.49 -7.29 2.96
C GLY A 64 3.21 -7.55 2.16
N LEU A 65 2.84 -8.81 1.92
CA LEU A 65 1.59 -9.15 1.21
C LEU A 65 0.34 -8.62 1.94
N ASP A 66 0.36 -8.56 3.27
CA ASP A 66 -0.70 -7.95 4.07
C ASP A 66 -0.85 -6.45 3.78
N THR A 67 0.26 -5.76 3.48
CA THR A 67 0.24 -4.36 3.05
C THR A 67 -0.35 -4.23 1.65
N LEU A 68 -0.05 -5.16 0.73
CA LEU A 68 -0.72 -5.21 -0.59
C LEU A 68 -2.22 -5.46 -0.46
N GLU A 69 -2.64 -6.34 0.45
CA GLU A 69 -4.06 -6.57 0.74
C GLU A 69 -4.73 -5.29 1.26
N LYS A 70 -4.13 -4.61 2.24
CA LYS A 70 -4.62 -3.32 2.73
C LYS A 70 -4.71 -2.27 1.61
N LEU A 71 -3.74 -2.22 0.71
CA LEU A 71 -3.74 -1.33 -0.46
C LEU A 71 -4.92 -1.65 -1.40
N ASN A 72 -5.19 -2.94 -1.63
CA ASN A 72 -6.29 -3.41 -2.49
C ASN A 72 -7.68 -3.12 -1.90
N GLU A 73 -7.80 -3.10 -0.58
CA GLU A 73 -9.04 -2.85 0.15
C GLU A 73 -9.41 -1.36 0.25
N GLN A 74 -8.54 -0.45 -0.20
CA GLN A 74 -8.80 0.98 -0.08
C GLN A 74 -9.99 1.43 -0.93
N LEU A 75 -10.88 2.19 -0.31
CA LEU A 75 -12.01 2.81 -0.99
C LEU A 75 -11.50 3.85 -1.98
N CYS A 76 -11.92 3.72 -3.24
CA CYS A 76 -11.55 4.62 -4.32
C CYS A 76 -12.74 5.47 -4.79
N ASP A 77 -12.44 6.64 -5.34
CA ASP A 77 -13.37 7.47 -6.07
C ASP A 77 -13.68 6.92 -7.48
N GLY A 78 -14.46 7.68 -8.26
CA GLY A 78 -14.83 7.30 -9.62
C GLY A 78 -13.67 7.23 -10.62
N ASP A 79 -12.51 7.80 -10.30
CA ASP A 79 -11.30 7.80 -11.12
C ASP A 79 -10.28 6.74 -10.64
N HIS A 80 -10.70 5.80 -9.78
CA HIS A 80 -9.86 4.78 -9.17
C HIS A 80 -8.72 5.36 -8.31
N ARG A 81 -8.94 6.52 -7.69
CA ARG A 81 -8.01 7.09 -6.71
C ARG A 81 -8.49 6.83 -5.29
N PRO A 82 -7.63 6.34 -4.38
CA PRO A 82 -8.01 6.17 -2.97
C PRO A 82 -8.53 7.46 -2.32
N TYR A 83 -9.54 7.36 -1.46
CA TYR A 83 -10.05 8.49 -0.66
C TYR A 83 -9.06 8.94 0.42
N LYS A 84 -8.26 8.03 0.93
CA LYS A 84 -7.17 8.31 1.87
C LYS A 84 -5.85 8.25 1.10
N ASP A 85 -5.03 9.29 1.25
CA ASP A 85 -3.76 9.34 0.53
C ASP A 85 -2.79 8.25 1.02
N ILE A 86 -2.13 7.61 0.07
CA ILE A 86 -1.18 6.53 0.33
C ILE A 86 0.16 6.97 -0.21
N ARG A 87 1.16 7.05 0.68
CA ARG A 87 2.47 7.61 0.35
C ARG A 87 3.57 6.63 0.67
N ILE A 88 4.62 6.68 -0.15
CA ILE A 88 5.93 6.11 0.19
C ILE A 88 6.65 7.12 1.10
N ALA A 89 6.92 6.72 2.34
CA ALA A 89 7.61 7.55 3.33
C ALA A 89 9.14 7.43 3.16
N HIS A 90 9.63 6.20 3.10
CA HIS A 90 11.05 5.90 3.01
C HIS A 90 11.31 4.73 2.06
N THR A 91 12.48 4.76 1.44
CA THR A 91 13.00 3.64 0.65
C THR A 91 14.41 3.33 1.14
N ILE A 92 14.66 2.05 1.42
CA ILE A 92 15.94 1.56 1.93
C ILE A 92 16.43 0.46 1.00
N VAL A 93 17.60 0.66 0.40
CA VAL A 93 18.25 -0.38 -0.40
C VAL A 93 18.93 -1.37 0.56
N LEU A 94 18.38 -2.58 0.65
CA LEU A 94 18.84 -3.62 1.59
C LEU A 94 20.09 -4.33 1.07
N ASP A 95 20.17 -4.50 -0.25
CA ASP A 95 21.26 -5.17 -0.96
C ASP A 95 21.41 -4.48 -2.31
N ASP A 96 22.62 -3.98 -2.62
CA ASP A 96 22.97 -3.40 -3.92
C ASP A 96 24.22 -4.10 -4.47
N PRO A 97 24.08 -4.93 -5.52
CA PRO A 97 25.21 -5.61 -6.13
C PRO A 97 25.96 -4.75 -7.17
N PHE A 98 25.54 -3.51 -7.40
CA PHE A 98 26.10 -2.63 -8.42
C PHE A 98 26.91 -1.48 -7.79
N ASP A 99 27.91 -1.01 -8.53
CA ASP A 99 28.67 0.17 -8.13
C ASP A 99 27.86 1.46 -8.35
N ASP A 100 27.97 2.40 -7.42
CA ASP A 100 27.30 3.69 -7.52
C ASP A 100 27.73 4.47 -8.78
N PRO A 101 26.78 5.03 -9.56
CA PRO A 101 27.09 5.94 -10.65
C PRO A 101 27.83 7.19 -10.13
N LYS A 102 28.82 7.66 -10.89
CA LYS A 102 29.67 8.82 -10.52
C LYS A 102 28.94 10.14 -10.21
N ARG A 103 27.67 10.27 -10.59
CA ARG A 103 26.83 11.47 -10.37
C ARG A 103 25.62 11.18 -9.47
N LEU A 104 25.62 10.05 -8.77
CA LEU A 104 24.56 9.73 -7.83
C LEU A 104 24.82 10.51 -6.54
N GLU A 105 23.88 11.39 -6.19
CA GLU A 105 23.88 12.08 -4.90
C GLU A 105 22.67 11.62 -4.11
N TYR A 106 22.91 10.94 -2.99
CA TYR A 106 21.85 10.55 -2.07
C TYR A 106 21.41 11.74 -1.22
N PRO A 107 20.11 12.05 -1.18
CA PRO A 107 19.63 13.07 -0.26
C PRO A 107 19.82 12.58 1.18
N ARG A 108 20.23 13.48 2.08
CA ARG A 108 20.46 13.14 3.50
C ARG A 108 19.20 12.72 4.26
N ARG A 109 18.03 12.98 3.69
CA ARG A 109 16.71 12.66 4.25
C ARG A 109 15.67 12.53 3.14
N SER A 110 14.58 11.83 3.40
CA SER A 110 13.42 11.83 2.52
C SER A 110 12.92 13.26 2.28
N PRO A 111 12.52 13.61 1.05
CA PRO A 111 11.89 14.88 0.77
C PRO A 111 10.58 15.00 1.55
N SER A 112 10.35 16.14 2.19
CA SER A 112 9.06 16.42 2.82
C SER A 112 7.99 16.65 1.76
N PRO A 113 6.73 16.24 1.99
CA PRO A 113 5.63 16.55 1.08
C PRO A 113 5.51 18.05 0.83
N THR A 114 5.25 18.47 -0.41
CA THR A 114 5.01 19.89 -0.69
C THR A 114 3.63 20.31 -0.21
N PHE A 115 3.47 21.59 0.11
CA PHE A 115 2.17 22.16 0.50
C PHE A 115 1.10 21.92 -0.57
N GLU A 116 1.46 22.01 -1.85
CA GLU A 116 0.55 21.74 -2.96
C GLU A 116 0.12 20.27 -3.03
N MET A 117 1.00 19.31 -2.70
CA MET A 117 0.64 17.90 -2.56
C MET A 117 -0.31 17.65 -1.38
N LEU A 118 -0.20 18.43 -0.30
CA LEU A 118 -1.10 18.32 0.86
C LEU A 118 -2.47 18.94 0.60
N VAL A 119 -2.57 19.96 -0.26
CA VAL A 119 -3.81 20.72 -0.51
C VAL A 119 -4.57 20.24 -1.75
N LYS A 120 -3.88 19.68 -2.77
CA LYS A 120 -4.53 19.13 -3.97
C LYS A 120 -5.22 17.80 -3.74
N THR A 121 -4.80 17.07 -2.73
CA THR A 121 -5.50 15.86 -2.30
C THR A 121 -6.75 16.33 -1.56
N ASN A 122 -7.92 16.25 -2.20
CA ASN A 122 -9.24 16.33 -1.56
C ASN A 122 -9.48 15.10 -0.63
N GLN A 123 -8.40 14.56 -0.07
CA GLN A 123 -8.30 13.33 0.67
C GLN A 123 -8.01 13.70 2.12
N ILE A 124 -8.69 13.01 3.02
CA ILE A 124 -8.54 13.12 4.47
C ILE A 124 -7.04 13.12 4.79
N ALA A 125 -6.54 14.19 5.40
CA ALA A 125 -5.12 14.29 5.73
C ALA A 125 -4.74 13.10 6.63
N LEU A 126 -3.49 12.62 6.56
CA LEU A 126 -2.99 11.53 7.42
C LEU A 126 -3.19 11.78 8.93
N ASP A 127 -3.43 13.03 9.31
CA ASP A 127 -3.61 13.52 10.68
C ASP A 127 -5.09 13.88 11.01
N GLU A 128 -6.00 13.75 10.05
CA GLU A 128 -7.44 13.75 10.36
C GLU A 128 -7.78 12.36 10.88
N ASN A 129 -7.81 12.23 12.21
CA ASN A 129 -8.53 11.13 12.84
C ASN A 129 -9.97 11.22 12.30
N ILE A 130 -10.39 10.22 11.54
CA ILE A 130 -11.81 9.99 11.30
C ILE A 130 -12.38 9.69 12.67
N ASP A 131 -12.98 10.68 13.30
CA ASP A 131 -13.78 10.44 14.48
C ASP A 131 -15.04 9.73 13.97
N ASP A 132 -15.06 8.39 14.08
CA ASP A 132 -16.19 7.54 13.66
C ASP A 132 -17.53 7.94 14.32
N TYR A 133 -17.46 8.86 15.28
CA TYR A 133 -18.56 9.44 16.03
C TYR A 133 -18.90 10.89 15.64
N GLU A 134 -18.15 11.52 14.72
CA GLU A 134 -18.40 12.90 14.30
C GLU A 134 -19.77 13.00 13.60
N GLY A 135 -20.68 13.79 14.18
CA GLY A 135 -22.05 13.97 13.69
C GLY A 135 -23.08 12.96 14.21
N LYS A 136 -22.68 11.96 15.01
CA LYS A 136 -23.61 11.06 15.72
C LYS A 136 -24.03 11.64 17.07
N THR A 137 -25.25 11.36 17.48
CA THR A 137 -25.73 11.72 18.83
C THR A 137 -25.13 10.78 19.87
N ALA A 138 -25.03 11.22 21.13
CA ALA A 138 -24.50 10.40 22.22
C ALA A 138 -25.26 9.07 22.43
N GLU A 139 -26.54 9.01 22.07
CA GLU A 139 -27.36 7.80 22.14
C GLU A 139 -26.98 6.80 21.04
N GLU A 140 -26.78 7.25 19.80
CA GLU A 140 -26.35 6.41 18.67
C GLU A 140 -24.96 5.81 18.90
N ILE A 141 -24.04 6.60 19.45
CA ILE A 141 -22.67 6.17 19.81
C ILE A 141 -22.73 5.04 20.85
N ALA A 142 -23.56 5.19 21.88
CA ALA A 142 -23.70 4.20 22.95
C ALA A 142 -24.35 2.89 22.45
N GLU A 143 -25.30 2.97 21.52
CA GLU A 143 -25.89 1.78 20.90
C GLU A 143 -24.88 1.01 20.04
N GLU A 144 -24.06 1.69 19.25
CA GLU A 144 -23.00 1.04 18.45
C GLU A 144 -21.96 0.37 19.33
N ILE A 145 -21.47 1.04 20.37
CA ILE A 145 -20.51 0.46 21.34
C ILE A 145 -21.11 -0.79 21.98
N LYS A 146 -22.35 -0.70 22.47
CA LYS A 146 -23.04 -1.83 23.11
C LYS A 146 -23.25 -3.00 22.14
N LYS A 147 -23.54 -2.72 20.87
CA LYS A 147 -23.72 -3.75 19.84
C LYS A 147 -22.40 -4.41 19.48
N ARG A 148 -21.31 -3.65 19.42
CA ARG A 148 -19.95 -4.16 19.18
C ARG A 148 -19.47 -5.01 20.35
N ASP A 149 -19.65 -4.54 21.58
CA ASP A 149 -19.31 -5.30 22.80
C ASP A 149 -20.07 -6.62 22.88
N MET A 150 -21.36 -6.61 22.54
CA MET A 150 -22.16 -7.85 22.49
C MET A 150 -21.68 -8.81 21.40
N ALA A 151 -21.28 -8.30 20.23
CA ALA A 151 -20.74 -9.13 19.16
C ALA A 151 -19.38 -9.74 19.52
N GLU A 152 -18.48 -8.95 20.12
CA GLU A 152 -17.19 -9.41 20.61
C GLU A 152 -17.36 -10.48 21.70
N GLN A 153 -18.27 -10.28 22.65
CA GLN A 153 -18.57 -11.27 23.68
C GLN A 153 -19.16 -12.57 23.12
N ALA A 154 -20.07 -12.47 22.14
CA ALA A 154 -20.64 -13.65 21.48
C ALA A 154 -19.58 -14.45 20.72
N GLN A 155 -18.69 -13.76 19.99
CA GLN A 155 -17.60 -14.38 19.23
C GLN A 155 -16.58 -15.07 20.15
N ILE A 156 -16.24 -14.46 21.29
CA ILE A 156 -15.39 -15.10 22.31
C ILE A 156 -16.06 -16.35 22.87
N LEU A 157 -17.36 -16.30 23.15
CA LEU A 157 -18.11 -17.44 23.68
C LEU A 157 -18.15 -18.62 22.68
N GLU A 158 -18.28 -18.31 21.39
CA GLU A 158 -18.24 -19.29 20.30
C GLU A 158 -16.86 -19.97 20.22
N MET A 159 -15.77 -19.19 20.21
CA MET A 159 -14.40 -19.73 20.17
C MET A 159 -14.06 -20.60 21.39
N VAL A 160 -14.57 -20.25 22.57
CA VAL A 160 -14.41 -21.03 23.81
C VAL A 160 -15.26 -22.30 23.81
N SER A 161 -16.43 -22.28 23.16
CA SER A 161 -17.28 -23.46 23.00
C SER A 161 -16.66 -24.48 22.05
N ASP A 162 -15.97 -24.04 21.01
CA ASP A 162 -15.36 -24.91 19.99
C ASP A 162 -14.05 -25.57 20.46
N SER A 163 -13.45 -25.06 21.54
CA SER A 163 -12.23 -25.61 22.16
C SER A 163 -12.50 -26.52 23.36
N LEU A 164 -13.78 -26.80 23.68
CA LEU A 164 -14.22 -27.69 24.76
C LEU A 164 -14.79 -29.04 24.27
N PHE A 165 -14.55 -29.42 23.00
CA PHE A 165 -14.87 -30.74 22.46
C PHE A 165 -13.63 -31.45 21.87
#